data_AF-A0A836FEY6-F1
#
_entry.id   AF-A0A836FEY6-F1
#
_cell.length_a   1.000
_cell.length_b   1.000
_cell.length_c   1.000
_cell.angle_alpha   90.00
_cell.angle_beta   90.00
_cell.angle_gamma   90.00
#
_symmetry.space_group_name_H-M   'P 1'
#
loop_
_entity.id
_entity.type
_entity.pdbx_description
1 polymer ?
#
loop_
_entity_poly.entity_id
_entity_poly.type
_entity_poly.pdbx_seq_one_letter_code
_entity_poly.pdbx_strand_id
1 'polypeptide(L)'
;MDERYFAWDEISEGLFLVSVTKAEEEQAKRRRKQIVAVPISEIYAPHAYLILYYREILSDSEKIRFRKNYLRKVTPDEPDIIILQDIKDLVLFLLLTSVSPQFINFFHLPIVDRFLRALIIYFQRFVQIWEDLVHERAATMKKAPNPLARGHRSGYANDLHTLRCVLGREYADLLLGCRYGPRYHHMITDTKRTATQSQGEKDLRIFEALISVAHRVVWIALQRKHFTLIEIELHRLLRTETYNTAQRQSGSQLIQDMLEDDIRILHGSETTMKTRKLLRNSPLPHELMYGDCDYRLLSLGIADIDIHHPKIAYLRNALLVDEEKLSRLGIEVGILGHNRSDYDIMLMPLKPEEPIEIALLDKKLLEMRRSIFEEEEVEKLPEILEVFPVKEIQEVSKKYKKILGKARIKWILREIRRRERKTTASVTTTLE
;
A
#
# COMPACT_ATOMS: atom_id res chain seq x y z
N MET A 1 -6.40 -24.93 60.18
CA MET A 1 -7.18 -24.91 58.93
C MET A 1 -7.73 -23.51 58.83
N ASP A 2 -7.10 -22.64 58.04
CA ASP A 2 -7.53 -21.25 57.92
C ASP A 2 -8.59 -21.15 56.83
N GLU A 3 -9.77 -20.66 57.21
CA GLU A 3 -10.91 -20.45 56.32
C GLU A 3 -10.58 -19.37 55.29
N ARG A 4 -10.67 -19.72 54.01
CA ARG A 4 -10.45 -18.81 52.88
C ARG A 4 -11.80 -18.29 52.39
N TYR A 5 -12.01 -16.99 52.50
CA TYR A 5 -13.22 -16.33 52.00
C TYR A 5 -13.01 -15.87 50.56
N PHE A 6 -13.93 -16.26 49.67
CA PHE A 6 -13.99 -15.82 48.29
C PHE A 6 -15.24 -14.96 48.10
N ALA A 7 -15.08 -13.86 47.37
CA ALA A 7 -16.19 -13.00 46.95
C ALA A 7 -16.32 -13.04 45.42
N TRP A 8 -17.56 -13.02 44.95
CA TRP A 8 -17.89 -12.93 43.54
C TRP A 8 -17.95 -11.45 43.13
N ASP A 9 -17.18 -11.06 42.11
CA ASP A 9 -17.28 -9.73 41.50
C ASP A 9 -18.19 -9.81 40.26
N GLU A 10 -19.28 -9.05 40.28
CA GLU A 10 -20.21 -8.95 39.16
C GLU A 10 -19.63 -8.15 37.98
N ILE A 11 -18.64 -7.30 38.21
CA ILE A 11 -18.07 -6.43 37.16
C ILE A 11 -17.04 -7.16 36.31
N SER A 12 -16.27 -8.06 36.93
CA SER A 12 -15.24 -8.85 36.25
C SER A 12 -15.66 -10.30 35.96
N GLU A 13 -16.91 -10.66 36.29
CA GLU A 13 -17.47 -12.02 36.20
C GLU A 13 -16.51 -13.08 36.77
N GLY A 14 -15.97 -12.83 37.97
CA GLY A 14 -14.91 -13.67 38.55
C GLY A 14 -14.89 -13.73 40.07
N LEU A 15 -14.41 -14.87 40.60
CA LEU A 15 -14.15 -15.08 42.04
C LEU A 15 -12.76 -14.58 42.41
N PHE A 16 -12.68 -13.77 43.46
CA PHE A 16 -11.42 -13.34 44.05
C PHE A 16 -11.35 -13.67 45.54
N LEU A 17 -10.14 -14.02 45.98
CA LEU A 17 -9.83 -14.40 47.35
C LEU A 17 -9.58 -13.14 48.19
N VAL A 18 -10.31 -12.97 49.30
CA VAL A 18 -10.34 -11.70 50.05
C VAL A 18 -9.26 -11.62 51.16
N SER A 19 -8.54 -12.70 51.48
CA SER A 19 -7.50 -12.63 52.51
C SER A 19 -6.25 -13.49 52.22
N VAL A 20 -5.11 -12.82 52.05
CA VAL A 20 -3.78 -13.32 52.42
C VAL A 20 -3.03 -12.19 53.12
N THR A 21 -2.45 -12.50 54.27
CA THR A 21 -1.69 -11.57 55.11
C THR A 21 -0.44 -11.05 54.37
N LYS A 22 -0.10 -9.78 54.61
CA LYS A 22 0.92 -8.96 53.91
C LYS A 22 2.35 -9.54 53.84
N ALA A 23 2.61 -10.70 54.43
CA ALA A 23 3.94 -11.32 54.45
C ALA A 23 4.25 -12.18 53.21
N GLU A 24 3.24 -12.78 52.54
CA GLU A 24 3.47 -13.61 51.34
C GLU A 24 3.59 -12.77 50.05
N GLU A 25 3.07 -11.55 50.04
CA GLU A 25 3.12 -10.66 48.88
C GLU A 25 4.55 -10.17 48.56
N GLU A 26 5.41 -9.98 49.57
CA GLU A 26 6.79 -9.56 49.35
C GLU A 26 7.67 -10.66 48.75
N GLN A 27 7.43 -11.92 49.13
CA GLN A 27 8.18 -13.06 48.57
C GLN A 27 7.72 -13.39 47.14
N ALA A 28 6.43 -13.20 46.81
CA ALA A 28 5.92 -13.31 45.45
C ALA A 28 6.46 -12.20 44.51
N LYS A 29 6.66 -10.98 45.01
CA LYS A 29 7.25 -9.86 44.24
C LYS A 29 8.73 -10.08 43.90
N ARG A 30 9.49 -10.81 44.73
CA ARG A 30 10.90 -11.16 44.43
C ARG A 30 11.04 -12.27 43.39
N ARG A 31 10.10 -13.24 43.33
CA ARG A 31 10.16 -14.34 42.35
C ARG A 31 9.60 -13.99 40.95
N ARG A 32 8.76 -12.96 40.82
CA ARG A 32 8.27 -12.48 39.50
C ARG A 32 9.27 -11.59 38.71
N LYS A 33 10.45 -11.29 39.26
CA LYS A 33 11.49 -10.46 38.60
C LYS A 33 12.46 -11.22 37.69
N GLN A 34 12.26 -12.52 37.47
CA GLN A 34 12.97 -13.27 36.43
C GLN A 34 11.98 -13.79 35.39
N ILE A 35 11.28 -12.87 34.73
CA ILE A 35 10.81 -13.12 33.37
C ILE A 35 11.94 -12.61 32.48
N VAL A 36 12.51 -13.52 31.70
CA VAL A 36 13.52 -13.23 30.67
C VAL A 36 13.04 -12.03 29.86
N ALA A 37 13.69 -10.90 30.05
CA ALA A 37 13.45 -9.71 29.26
C ALA A 37 13.86 -10.04 27.82
N VAL A 38 12.89 -10.37 26.97
CA VAL A 38 13.05 -10.19 25.54
C VAL A 38 13.40 -8.72 25.37
N PRO A 39 14.57 -8.37 24.79
CA PRO A 39 14.95 -6.98 24.65
C PRO A 39 13.98 -6.37 23.63
N ILE A 40 12.95 -5.68 24.14
CA ILE A 40 12.28 -4.64 23.38
C ILE A 40 13.40 -3.62 23.18
N SER A 41 14.08 -3.69 22.04
CA SER A 41 14.88 -2.57 21.59
C SER A 41 13.97 -1.35 21.67
N GLU A 42 14.27 -0.42 22.57
CA GLU A 42 13.63 0.89 22.63
C GLU A 42 14.03 1.62 21.34
N ILE A 43 13.36 1.26 20.24
CA ILE A 43 13.47 1.97 18.98
C ILE A 43 12.76 3.29 19.25
N TYR A 44 13.55 4.33 19.52
CA TYR A 44 13.07 5.70 19.63
C TYR A 44 12.31 6.06 18.35
N ALA A 45 10.98 6.05 18.44
CA ALA A 45 10.05 6.35 17.36
C ALA A 45 9.26 7.61 17.71
N PRO A 46 9.86 8.81 17.55
CA PRO A 46 9.24 10.08 17.97
C PRO A 46 7.90 10.37 17.27
N HIS A 47 7.61 9.68 16.18
CA HIS A 47 6.41 9.84 15.36
C HIS A 47 5.42 8.67 15.47
N ALA A 48 5.47 7.88 16.55
CA ALA A 48 4.55 6.75 16.74
C ALA A 48 3.06 7.16 16.69
N TYR A 49 2.72 8.39 17.06
CA TYR A 49 1.36 8.94 16.98
C TYR A 49 0.85 9.13 15.53
N LEU A 50 1.73 9.04 14.52
CA LEU A 50 1.37 9.08 13.10
C LEU A 50 1.03 7.70 12.53
N ILE A 51 1.23 6.62 13.31
CA ILE A 51 0.90 5.26 12.87
C ILE A 51 -0.62 5.14 12.71
N LEU A 52 -1.03 4.71 11.52
CA LEU A 52 -2.42 4.46 11.20
C LEU A 52 -2.77 3.00 11.45
N TYR A 53 -3.85 2.77 12.19
CA TYR A 53 -4.38 1.43 12.45
C TYR A 53 -5.55 1.15 11.52
N TYR A 54 -5.59 -0.09 11.01
CA TYR A 54 -6.61 -0.55 10.08
C TYR A 54 -7.30 -1.78 10.65
N ARG A 55 -8.58 -1.94 10.30
CA ARG A 55 -9.28 -3.21 10.47
C ARG A 55 -8.93 -4.14 9.32
N GLU A 56 -8.62 -5.39 9.64
CA GLU A 56 -8.36 -6.42 8.62
C GLU A 56 -9.67 -7.04 8.11
N ILE A 57 -10.63 -7.24 9.00
CA ILE A 57 -11.93 -7.88 8.74
C ILE A 57 -13.06 -6.95 9.21
N LEU A 58 -14.15 -6.92 8.45
CA LEU A 58 -15.37 -6.19 8.80
C LEU A 58 -16.42 -7.16 9.35
N SER A 59 -17.09 -6.76 10.43
CA SER A 59 -18.30 -7.44 10.91
C SER A 59 -19.47 -7.21 9.94
N ASP A 60 -20.48 -8.08 9.96
CA ASP A 60 -21.60 -7.99 9.01
C ASP A 60 -22.39 -6.68 9.16
N SER A 61 -22.53 -6.16 10.38
CA SER A 61 -23.15 -4.85 10.63
C SER A 61 -22.37 -3.71 9.97
N GLU A 62 -21.04 -3.81 9.93
CA GLU A 62 -20.16 -2.84 9.28
C GLU A 62 -20.16 -2.97 7.77
N LYS A 63 -20.21 -4.20 7.24
CA LYS A 63 -20.42 -4.45 5.81
C LYS A 63 -21.73 -3.82 5.33
N ILE A 64 -22.82 -3.98 6.09
CA ILE A 64 -24.11 -3.34 5.80
C ILE A 64 -23.98 -1.81 5.84
N ARG A 65 -23.28 -1.27 6.83
CA ARG A 65 -23.05 0.18 6.95
C ARG A 65 -22.22 0.74 5.78
N PHE A 66 -21.20 0.01 5.35
CA PHE A 66 -20.38 0.36 4.20
C PHE A 66 -21.22 0.34 2.92
N ARG A 67 -21.96 -0.74 2.69
CA ARG A 67 -22.87 -0.91 1.55
C ARG A 67 -23.92 0.19 1.43
N LYS A 68 -24.48 0.64 2.56
CA LYS A 68 -25.54 1.67 2.56
C LYS A 68 -24.99 3.08 2.32
N ASN A 69 -23.86 3.44 2.94
CA ASN A 69 -23.44 4.83 3.06
C ASN A 69 -22.21 5.20 2.22
N TYR A 70 -21.27 4.27 2.07
CA TYR A 70 -19.95 4.57 1.50
C TYR A 70 -19.81 4.04 0.09
N LEU A 71 -20.31 2.82 -0.13
CA LEU A 71 -20.29 2.14 -1.41
C LEU A 71 -20.92 2.98 -2.54
N ARG A 72 -20.24 3.04 -3.69
CA ARG A 72 -20.76 3.68 -4.88
C ARG A 72 -22.00 2.93 -5.37
N LYS A 73 -23.08 3.69 -5.57
CA LYS A 73 -24.33 3.22 -6.19
C LYS A 73 -24.21 3.46 -7.68
N VAL A 74 -24.20 2.39 -8.45
CA VAL A 74 -24.12 2.41 -9.91
C VAL A 74 -25.55 2.46 -10.44
N THR A 75 -25.83 3.40 -11.35
CA THR A 75 -27.09 3.44 -12.10
C THR A 75 -27.09 2.39 -13.20
N PRO A 76 -28.25 1.86 -13.63
CA PRO A 76 -28.31 0.78 -14.62
C PRO A 76 -27.61 1.11 -15.96
N ASP A 77 -27.49 2.39 -16.32
CA ASP A 77 -26.83 2.85 -17.54
C ASP A 77 -25.28 2.92 -17.44
N GLU A 78 -24.71 2.66 -16.26
CA GLU A 78 -23.27 2.75 -16.00
C GLU A 78 -22.65 1.37 -15.82
N PRO A 79 -21.43 1.13 -16.35
CA PRO A 79 -20.74 -0.15 -16.14
C PRO A 79 -20.37 -0.33 -14.67
N ASP A 80 -20.71 -1.50 -14.10
CA ASP A 80 -20.37 -1.87 -12.72
C ASP A 80 -18.94 -2.43 -12.63
N ILE A 81 -17.97 -1.55 -12.87
CA ILE A 81 -16.54 -1.84 -12.81
C ILE A 81 -15.88 -1.25 -11.56
N ILE A 82 -14.76 -1.83 -11.13
CA ILE A 82 -13.97 -1.32 -10.01
C ILE A 82 -13.14 -0.11 -10.48
N ILE A 83 -13.34 1.04 -9.82
CA ILE A 83 -12.54 2.26 -10.03
C ILE A 83 -11.59 2.51 -8.86
N LEU A 84 -10.55 3.33 -9.07
CA LEU A 84 -9.60 3.66 -8.00
C LEU A 84 -10.29 4.25 -6.76
N GLN A 85 -11.33 5.06 -6.96
CA GLN A 85 -12.10 5.63 -5.85
C GLN A 85 -12.79 4.58 -4.98
N ASP A 86 -13.20 3.43 -5.53
CA ASP A 86 -13.83 2.37 -4.74
C ASP A 86 -12.81 1.75 -3.76
N ILE A 87 -11.56 1.56 -4.20
CA ILE A 87 -10.46 1.10 -3.35
C ILE A 87 -10.15 2.15 -2.27
N LYS A 88 -10.08 3.43 -2.65
CA LYS A 88 -9.86 4.54 -1.70
C LYS A 88 -10.94 4.58 -0.61
N ASP A 89 -12.19 4.46 -1.00
CA ASP A 89 -13.33 4.47 -0.09
C ASP A 89 -13.25 3.28 0.88
N LEU A 90 -12.87 2.10 0.39
CA LEU A 90 -12.67 0.92 1.25
C LEU A 90 -11.53 1.14 2.25
N VAL A 91 -10.35 1.60 1.80
CA VAL A 91 -9.20 1.84 2.69
C VAL A 91 -9.53 2.88 3.76
N LEU A 92 -10.16 4.00 3.38
CA LEU A 92 -10.61 5.02 4.33
C LEU A 92 -11.66 4.47 5.30
N PHE A 93 -12.51 3.52 4.87
CA PHE A 93 -13.46 2.88 5.75
C PHE A 93 -12.78 2.03 6.82
N LEU A 94 -11.81 1.20 6.41
CA LEU A 94 -11.04 0.29 7.28
C LEU A 94 -10.17 1.04 8.29
N LEU A 95 -9.85 2.30 8.03
CA LEU A 95 -9.04 3.14 8.90
C LEU A 95 -9.74 3.42 10.24
N LEU A 96 -9.10 2.97 11.33
CA LEU A 96 -9.51 3.20 12.72
C LEU A 96 -9.05 4.57 13.23
N THR A 97 -7.79 4.91 12.94
CA THR A 97 -7.19 6.17 13.35
C THR A 97 -7.85 7.34 12.63
N SER A 98 -8.17 8.41 13.34
CA SER A 98 -8.71 9.62 12.72
C SER A 98 -7.62 10.36 11.96
N VAL A 99 -7.89 10.75 10.73
CA VAL A 99 -6.95 11.52 9.88
C VAL A 99 -7.36 12.99 9.79
N SER A 100 -6.48 13.83 9.26
CA SER A 100 -6.80 15.25 9.08
C SER A 100 -7.75 15.47 7.90
N PRO A 101 -8.73 16.38 8.00
CA PRO A 101 -9.51 16.81 6.84
C PRO A 101 -8.62 17.34 5.70
N GLN A 102 -7.45 17.90 6.04
CA GLN A 102 -6.44 18.31 5.06
C GLN A 102 -5.93 17.11 4.26
N PHE A 103 -5.58 16.00 4.93
CA PHE A 103 -5.19 14.76 4.28
C PHE A 103 -6.30 14.21 3.39
N ILE A 104 -7.56 14.20 3.86
CA ILE A 104 -8.69 13.74 3.02
C ILE A 104 -8.82 14.58 1.75
N ASN A 105 -8.68 15.90 1.84
CA ASN A 105 -8.72 16.76 0.66
C ASN A 105 -7.55 16.48 -0.29
N PHE A 106 -6.34 16.34 0.25
CA PHE A 106 -5.14 16.01 -0.50
C PHE A 106 -5.29 14.65 -1.22
N PHE A 107 -5.79 13.63 -0.52
CA PHE A 107 -5.92 12.28 -1.02
C PHE A 107 -6.91 12.13 -2.19
N HIS A 108 -7.88 13.06 -2.32
CA HIS A 108 -8.83 13.10 -3.44
C HIS A 108 -8.38 14.02 -4.58
N LEU A 109 -7.12 14.49 -4.59
CA LEU A 109 -6.59 15.25 -5.70
C LEU A 109 -6.23 14.33 -6.89
N PRO A 110 -6.47 14.75 -8.14
CA PRO A 110 -6.14 13.95 -9.32
C PRO A 110 -4.65 13.55 -9.43
N ILE A 111 -3.76 14.35 -8.86
CA ILE A 111 -2.33 14.04 -8.81
C ILE A 111 -2.03 12.84 -7.92
N VAL A 112 -2.77 12.66 -6.82
CA VAL A 112 -2.65 11.49 -5.96
C VAL A 112 -3.22 10.25 -6.67
N ASP A 113 -4.27 10.40 -7.48
CA ASP A 113 -4.81 9.31 -8.29
C ASP A 113 -3.77 8.78 -9.28
N ARG A 114 -3.07 9.68 -9.99
CA ARG A 114 -1.99 9.29 -10.92
C ARG A 114 -0.82 8.62 -10.19
N PHE A 115 -0.40 9.18 -9.06
CA PHE A 115 0.64 8.57 -8.23
C PHE A 115 0.23 7.16 -7.78
N LEU A 116 -0.99 6.96 -7.29
CA LEU A 116 -1.45 5.65 -6.86
C LEU A 116 -1.55 4.66 -8.03
N ARG A 117 -1.96 5.10 -9.22
CA ARG A 117 -1.94 4.25 -10.43
C ARG A 117 -0.52 3.86 -10.82
N ALA A 118 0.42 4.81 -10.86
CA ALA A 118 1.83 4.52 -11.10
C ALA A 118 2.39 3.53 -10.09
N LEU A 119 1.97 3.67 -8.83
CA LEU A 119 2.36 2.77 -7.75
C LEU A 119 1.79 1.36 -7.94
N ILE A 120 0.52 1.21 -8.31
CA ILE A 120 -0.09 -0.09 -8.61
C ILE A 120 0.62 -0.78 -9.77
N ILE A 121 0.89 -0.06 -10.88
CA ILE A 121 1.60 -0.61 -12.05
C ILE A 121 3.01 -1.06 -11.66
N TYR A 122 3.73 -0.24 -10.89
CA TYR A 122 5.05 -0.59 -10.38
C TYR A 122 5.01 -1.89 -9.57
N PHE A 123 4.13 -1.96 -8.57
CA PHE A 123 4.08 -3.11 -7.67
C PHE A 123 3.54 -4.37 -8.34
N GLN A 124 2.63 -4.25 -9.31
CA GLN A 124 2.17 -5.37 -10.11
C GLN A 124 3.36 -6.03 -10.81
N ARG A 125 4.20 -5.25 -11.50
CA ARG A 125 5.38 -5.79 -12.19
C ARG A 125 6.48 -6.23 -11.23
N PHE A 126 6.68 -5.52 -10.13
CA PHE A 126 7.65 -5.87 -9.10
C PHE A 126 7.36 -7.24 -8.47
N VAL A 127 6.10 -7.47 -8.09
CA VAL A 127 5.66 -8.74 -7.49
C VAL A 127 5.80 -9.89 -8.49
N GLN A 128 5.41 -9.69 -9.75
CA GLN A 128 5.59 -10.70 -10.79
C GLN A 128 7.06 -11.09 -10.99
N ILE A 129 7.96 -10.10 -11.13
CA ILE A 129 9.39 -10.36 -11.26
C ILE A 129 9.94 -11.06 -10.01
N TRP A 130 9.49 -10.65 -8.82
CA TRP A 130 9.89 -11.28 -7.57
C TRP A 130 9.47 -12.75 -7.51
N GLU A 131 8.22 -13.05 -7.86
CA GLU A 131 7.72 -14.43 -7.95
C GLU A 131 8.55 -15.24 -8.95
N ASP A 132 8.78 -14.73 -10.16
CA ASP A 132 9.61 -15.40 -11.17
C ASP A 132 11.01 -15.72 -10.66
N LEU A 133 11.67 -14.76 -10.00
CA LEU A 133 13.01 -14.95 -9.43
C LEU A 133 13.02 -15.99 -8.30
N VAL A 134 11.98 -16.00 -7.46
CA VAL A 134 11.83 -17.01 -6.41
C VAL A 134 11.62 -18.42 -7.00
N HIS A 135 10.78 -18.55 -8.04
CA HIS A 135 10.56 -19.80 -8.74
C HIS A 135 11.82 -20.28 -9.46
N GLU A 136 12.54 -19.39 -10.15
CA GLU A 136 13.82 -19.70 -10.81
C GLU A 136 14.84 -20.19 -9.79
N ARG A 137 14.92 -19.54 -8.62
CA ARG A 137 15.81 -19.96 -7.54
C ARG A 137 15.45 -21.35 -7.03
N ALA A 138 14.17 -21.62 -6.75
CA ALA A 138 13.71 -22.93 -6.31
C ALA A 138 14.02 -24.04 -7.34
N ALA A 139 13.88 -23.74 -8.64
CA ALA A 139 14.20 -24.67 -9.73
C ALA A 139 15.72 -24.88 -9.91
N THR A 140 16.52 -23.82 -9.70
CA THR A 140 17.97 -23.83 -9.89
C THR A 140 18.73 -24.36 -8.68
N MET A 141 18.15 -24.38 -7.47
CA MET A 141 18.78 -25.03 -6.31
C MET A 141 19.13 -26.51 -6.54
N LYS A 142 18.53 -27.16 -7.56
CA LYS A 142 18.81 -28.55 -7.95
C LYS A 142 19.71 -28.67 -9.20
N LYS A 143 20.13 -27.57 -9.84
CA LYS A 143 20.84 -27.56 -11.14
C LYS A 143 22.02 -26.58 -11.15
N ALA A 144 23.04 -26.85 -11.96
CA ALA A 144 24.13 -25.90 -12.16
C ALA A 144 23.61 -24.61 -12.86
N PRO A 145 24.04 -23.41 -12.43
CA PRO A 145 23.56 -22.15 -13.00
C PRO A 145 23.99 -22.02 -14.48
N ASN A 146 23.04 -21.73 -15.37
CA ASN A 146 23.32 -21.50 -16.79
C ASN A 146 23.56 -20.00 -17.05
N PRO A 147 24.79 -19.56 -17.38
CA PRO A 147 25.10 -18.15 -17.63
C PRO A 147 24.39 -17.59 -18.88
N LEU A 148 24.01 -18.42 -19.85
CA LEU A 148 23.32 -17.98 -21.08
C LEU A 148 21.83 -17.70 -20.86
N ALA A 149 21.24 -18.19 -19.77
CA ALA A 149 19.82 -17.94 -19.46
C ALA A 149 19.56 -16.53 -18.92
N ARG A 150 20.59 -15.71 -18.63
CA ARG A 150 20.47 -14.44 -17.90
C ARG A 150 19.95 -13.26 -18.75
N GLY A 151 19.67 -13.43 -20.04
CA GLY A 151 19.22 -12.35 -20.93
C GLY A 151 17.94 -11.64 -20.43
N HIS A 152 16.93 -12.40 -20.02
CA HIS A 152 15.64 -11.87 -19.54
C HIS A 152 15.76 -11.05 -18.23
N ARG A 153 16.74 -11.36 -17.38
CA ARG A 153 17.02 -10.62 -16.13
C ARG A 153 17.41 -9.16 -16.39
N SER A 154 18.08 -8.88 -17.51
CA SER A 154 18.37 -7.50 -17.92
C SER A 154 17.12 -6.72 -18.33
N GLY A 155 16.17 -7.41 -18.98
CA GLY A 155 14.84 -6.87 -19.30
C GLY A 155 14.05 -6.51 -18.04
N TYR A 156 14.05 -7.40 -17.03
CA TYR A 156 13.44 -7.14 -15.73
C TYR A 156 14.00 -5.89 -15.05
N ALA A 157 15.33 -5.74 -15.02
CA ALA A 157 15.97 -4.58 -14.44
C ALA A 157 15.60 -3.28 -15.19
N ASN A 158 15.56 -3.32 -16.53
CA ASN A 158 15.18 -2.17 -17.36
C ASN A 158 13.70 -1.80 -17.19
N ASP A 159 12.82 -2.78 -17.06
CA ASP A 159 11.39 -2.56 -16.82
C ASP A 159 11.16 -1.89 -15.47
N LEU A 160 11.79 -2.39 -14.40
CA LEU A 160 11.69 -1.78 -13.07
C LEU A 160 12.34 -0.40 -13.01
N HIS A 161 13.44 -0.17 -13.73
CA HIS A 161 14.02 1.17 -13.85
C HIS A 161 13.07 2.15 -14.55
N THR A 162 12.48 1.74 -15.68
CA THR A 162 11.47 2.54 -16.40
C THR A 162 10.30 2.91 -15.49
N LEU A 163 9.76 1.93 -14.74
CA LEU A 163 8.63 2.16 -13.85
C LEU A 163 9.02 3.03 -12.64
N ARG A 164 10.24 2.93 -12.12
CA ARG A 164 10.76 3.84 -11.08
C ARG A 164 10.90 5.27 -11.58
N CYS A 165 11.34 5.49 -12.82
CA CYS A 165 11.34 6.83 -13.41
C CYS A 165 9.92 7.42 -13.49
N VAL A 166 8.93 6.63 -13.95
CA VAL A 166 7.52 7.05 -14.03
C VAL A 166 6.95 7.36 -12.64
N LEU A 167 7.17 6.48 -11.69
CA LEU A 167 6.70 6.65 -10.31
C LEU A 167 7.39 7.84 -9.63
N GLY A 168 8.70 7.97 -9.81
CA GLY A 168 9.50 9.07 -9.27
C GLY A 168 9.05 10.42 -9.79
N ARG A 169 8.64 10.50 -11.06
CA ARG A 169 8.03 11.70 -11.66
C ARG A 169 6.70 12.06 -10.99
N GLU A 170 5.76 11.12 -10.86
CA GLU A 170 4.46 11.42 -10.22
C GLU A 170 4.65 11.77 -8.74
N TYR A 171 5.61 11.15 -8.05
CA TYR A 171 5.96 11.48 -6.68
C TYR A 171 6.66 12.85 -6.56
N ALA A 172 7.53 13.22 -7.51
CA ALA A 172 8.13 14.56 -7.55
C ALA A 172 7.08 15.64 -7.79
N ASP A 173 6.09 15.41 -8.66
CA ASP A 173 4.95 16.32 -8.87
C ASP A 173 4.13 16.48 -7.57
N LEU A 174 3.95 15.40 -6.80
CA LEU A 174 3.34 15.48 -5.47
C LEU A 174 4.15 16.35 -4.50
N LEU A 175 5.48 16.13 -4.41
CA LEU A 175 6.36 16.85 -3.49
C LEU A 175 6.45 18.35 -3.81
N LEU A 176 6.61 18.69 -5.09
CA LEU A 176 6.74 20.08 -5.55
C LEU A 176 5.40 20.81 -5.58
N GLY A 177 4.29 20.08 -5.65
CA GLY A 177 2.95 20.66 -5.67
C GLY A 177 2.65 21.49 -6.91
N CYS A 178 3.26 21.18 -8.07
CA CYS A 178 3.30 22.04 -9.25
C CYS A 178 1.93 22.47 -9.81
N ARG A 179 0.90 21.60 -9.77
CA ARG A 179 -0.41 21.87 -10.39
C ARG A 179 -1.53 22.22 -9.40
N TYR A 180 -1.83 21.30 -8.48
CA TYR A 180 -2.96 21.40 -7.54
C TYR A 180 -2.51 21.38 -6.07
N GLY A 181 -1.21 21.20 -5.83
CA GLY A 181 -0.57 21.09 -4.53
C GLY A 181 -0.13 22.37 -3.80
N PRO A 182 -0.20 23.62 -4.33
CA PRO A 182 0.34 24.78 -3.60
C PRO A 182 -0.37 25.06 -2.26
N ARG A 183 -1.57 24.50 -2.03
CA ARG A 183 -2.30 24.59 -0.75
C ARG A 183 -1.82 23.57 0.30
N TYR A 184 -1.23 22.47 -0.17
CA TYR A 184 -0.80 21.35 0.66
C TYR A 184 0.72 21.33 0.86
N HIS A 185 1.48 21.98 -0.03
CA HIS A 185 2.94 22.12 0.04
C HIS A 185 3.34 23.60 -0.09
N HIS A 186 4.23 24.05 0.78
CA HIS A 186 4.70 25.44 0.82
C HIS A 186 5.97 25.68 -0.03
N MET A 187 6.32 24.77 -0.96
CA MET A 187 7.41 24.99 -1.92
C MET A 187 7.04 26.01 -3.01
N ILE A 188 6.19 27.00 -2.70
CA ILE A 188 5.99 28.15 -3.57
C ILE A 188 7.22 29.03 -3.37
N THR A 189 8.07 29.06 -4.39
CA THR A 189 9.08 30.09 -4.60
C THR A 189 8.38 31.43 -4.84
N ASP A 190 7.78 31.99 -3.80
CA ASP A 190 7.41 33.39 -3.82
C ASP A 190 8.71 34.17 -3.87
N THR A 191 8.87 34.98 -4.92
CA THR A 191 10.03 35.81 -5.25
C THR A 191 10.46 36.80 -4.15
N LYS A 192 9.79 36.77 -2.99
CA LYS A 192 10.03 37.63 -1.82
C LYS A 192 10.41 36.88 -0.53
N ARG A 193 10.51 35.55 -0.53
CA ARG A 193 10.97 34.79 0.66
C ARG A 193 12.14 33.88 0.30
N THR A 194 13.34 34.35 0.59
CA THR A 194 14.58 33.58 0.64
C THR A 194 14.56 32.62 1.84
N ALA A 195 13.75 31.57 1.76
CA ALA A 195 13.90 30.30 2.49
C ALA A 195 12.74 29.38 2.11
N THR A 196 13.02 28.36 1.31
CA THR A 196 12.22 27.15 1.17
C THR A 196 12.10 26.47 2.53
N GLN A 197 11.06 26.81 3.30
CA GLN A 197 10.78 26.18 4.58
C GLN A 197 9.53 25.32 4.44
N SER A 198 9.72 24.00 4.33
CA SER A 198 8.62 23.05 4.50
C SER A 198 7.99 23.27 5.88
N GLN A 199 6.68 23.15 5.98
CA GLN A 199 6.02 23.11 7.28
C GLN A 199 6.21 21.68 7.78
N GLY A 200 7.40 21.38 8.32
CA GLY A 200 7.89 20.02 8.55
C GLY A 200 6.85 19.10 9.18
N GLU A 201 6.16 19.56 10.22
CA GLU A 201 5.13 18.78 10.92
C GLU A 201 3.83 18.56 10.11
N LYS A 202 3.38 19.57 9.35
CA LYS A 202 2.19 19.47 8.50
C LYS A 202 2.45 18.52 7.33
N ASP A 203 3.59 18.71 6.66
CA ASP A 203 4.00 17.88 5.53
C ASP A 203 4.23 16.44 6.01
N LEU A 204 4.93 16.26 7.15
CA LEU A 204 5.13 14.95 7.76
C LEU A 204 3.81 14.21 8.01
N ARG A 205 2.81 14.86 8.63
CA ARG A 205 1.49 14.24 8.86
C ARG A 205 0.80 13.79 7.57
N ILE A 206 0.91 14.59 6.50
CA ILE A 206 0.28 14.28 5.21
C ILE A 206 1.00 13.11 4.53
N PHE A 207 2.34 13.13 4.50
CA PHE A 207 3.12 12.12 3.79
C PHE A 207 3.22 10.80 4.56
N GLU A 208 3.28 10.81 5.89
CA GLU A 208 3.20 9.58 6.70
C GLU A 208 1.84 8.89 6.51
N ALA A 209 0.76 9.67 6.53
CA ALA A 209 -0.57 9.14 6.23
C ALA A 209 -0.66 8.66 4.77
N LEU A 210 -0.04 9.36 3.81
CA LEU A 210 -0.03 8.95 2.41
C LEU A 210 0.67 7.61 2.23
N ILE A 211 1.86 7.41 2.80
CA ILE A 211 2.62 6.16 2.68
C ILE A 211 1.80 5.00 3.24
N SER A 212 1.26 5.16 4.44
CA SER A 212 0.46 4.11 5.08
C SER A 212 -0.82 3.78 4.31
N VAL A 213 -1.54 4.79 3.82
CA VAL A 213 -2.78 4.57 3.03
C VAL A 213 -2.44 4.01 1.65
N ALA A 214 -1.37 4.46 1.01
CA ALA A 214 -0.94 3.98 -0.30
C ALA A 214 -0.55 2.51 -0.26
N HIS A 215 0.14 2.05 0.79
CA HIS A 215 0.41 0.63 1.02
C HIS A 215 -0.88 -0.21 0.99
N ARG A 216 -1.91 0.23 1.72
CA ARG A 216 -3.21 -0.47 1.75
C ARG A 216 -3.94 -0.41 0.42
N VAL A 217 -3.87 0.71 -0.31
CA VAL A 217 -4.45 0.84 -1.65
C VAL A 217 -3.82 -0.15 -2.62
N VAL A 218 -2.48 -0.19 -2.68
CA VAL A 218 -1.76 -1.12 -3.56
C VAL A 218 -2.03 -2.57 -3.17
N TRP A 219 -1.98 -2.89 -1.88
CA TRP A 219 -2.25 -4.23 -1.39
C TRP A 219 -3.64 -4.73 -1.79
N ILE A 220 -4.69 -3.90 -1.65
CA ILE A 220 -6.03 -4.26 -2.12
C ILE A 220 -6.09 -4.35 -3.64
N ALA A 221 -5.45 -3.41 -4.35
CA ALA A 221 -5.41 -3.41 -5.81
C ALA A 221 -4.75 -4.67 -6.40
N LEU A 222 -3.80 -5.26 -5.67
CA LEU A 222 -3.11 -6.52 -6.00
C LEU A 222 -3.71 -7.72 -5.26
N GLN A 223 -5.03 -7.71 -5.06
CA GLN A 223 -5.80 -8.84 -4.53
C GLN A 223 -5.35 -9.32 -3.14
N ARG A 224 -4.80 -8.42 -2.33
CA ARG A 224 -4.35 -8.66 -0.94
C ARG A 224 -3.21 -9.69 -0.80
N LYS A 225 -2.41 -9.88 -1.84
CA LYS A 225 -1.18 -10.71 -1.78
C LYS A 225 0.04 -9.88 -1.35
N HIS A 226 1.08 -10.53 -0.83
CA HIS A 226 2.42 -9.94 -0.59
C HIS A 226 2.48 -8.67 0.29
N PHE A 227 1.68 -8.60 1.36
CA PHE A 227 1.55 -7.40 2.22
C PHE A 227 2.90 -6.82 2.69
N THR A 228 3.74 -7.66 3.31
CA THR A 228 5.03 -7.25 3.89
C THR A 228 6.04 -6.84 2.82
N LEU A 229 6.07 -7.55 1.69
CA LEU A 229 6.96 -7.25 0.57
C LEU A 229 6.66 -5.86 -0.01
N ILE A 230 5.37 -5.57 -0.23
CA ILE A 230 4.93 -4.25 -0.72
C ILE A 230 5.31 -3.14 0.28
N GLU A 231 5.16 -3.39 1.59
CA GLU A 231 5.50 -2.40 2.62
C GLU A 231 6.98 -2.03 2.61
N ILE A 232 7.84 -3.06 2.61
CA ILE A 232 9.29 -2.90 2.65
C ILE A 232 9.78 -2.14 1.41
N GLU A 233 9.30 -2.53 0.24
CA GLU A 233 9.70 -1.92 -1.03
C GLU A 233 9.14 -0.50 -1.17
N LEU A 234 7.91 -0.23 -0.73
CA LEU A 234 7.34 1.12 -0.73
C LEU A 234 8.17 2.07 0.13
N HIS A 235 8.60 1.61 1.30
CA HIS A 235 9.46 2.38 2.16
C HIS A 235 10.85 2.57 1.56
N ARG A 236 11.42 1.56 0.88
CA ARG A 236 12.69 1.69 0.16
C ARG A 236 12.63 2.76 -0.92
N LEU A 237 11.54 2.83 -1.67
CA LEU A 237 11.35 3.80 -2.75
C LEU A 237 11.20 5.24 -2.24
N LEU A 238 10.47 5.43 -1.14
CA LEU A 238 10.06 6.75 -0.65
C LEU A 238 10.93 7.27 0.50
N ARG A 239 11.67 6.41 1.20
CA ARG A 239 12.48 6.76 2.36
C ARG A 239 13.92 6.31 2.16
N THR A 240 14.85 7.08 2.74
CA THR A 240 16.23 6.59 2.87
C THR A 240 16.28 5.44 3.88
N GLU A 241 17.31 4.62 3.80
CA GLU A 241 17.54 3.48 4.70
C GLU A 241 17.42 3.87 6.19
N THR A 242 17.95 5.04 6.56
CA THR A 242 17.88 5.58 7.93
C THR A 242 16.45 5.83 8.43
N TYR A 243 15.52 6.16 7.52
CA TYR A 243 14.12 6.44 7.84
C TYR A 243 13.19 5.28 7.44
N ASN A 244 13.72 4.19 6.88
CA ASN A 244 12.93 3.01 6.56
C ASN A 244 12.49 2.31 7.86
N THR A 245 11.24 2.54 8.26
CA THR A 245 10.65 1.90 9.45
C THR A 245 10.26 0.44 9.18
N ALA A 246 9.81 0.12 7.97
CA ALA A 246 9.36 -1.23 7.61
C ALA A 246 10.51 -2.22 7.68
N GLN A 247 11.67 -1.90 7.10
CA GLN A 247 12.86 -2.75 7.17
C GLN A 247 13.32 -2.98 8.63
N ARG A 248 13.21 -1.97 9.49
CA ARG A 248 13.58 -2.06 10.91
C ARG A 248 12.58 -2.89 11.73
N GLN A 249 11.30 -2.85 11.40
CA GLN A 249 10.24 -3.56 12.11
C GLN A 249 10.09 -5.01 11.65
N SER A 250 10.17 -5.28 10.34
CA SER A 250 10.01 -6.62 9.75
C SER A 250 11.26 -7.49 9.88
N GLY A 251 12.30 -7.02 10.56
CA GLY A 251 13.47 -7.82 10.92
C GLY A 251 14.27 -8.35 9.72
N SER A 252 14.35 -7.61 8.60
CA SER A 252 15.22 -7.83 7.43
C SER A 252 15.32 -9.24 6.78
N GLN A 253 14.66 -10.28 7.28
CA GLN A 253 14.85 -11.67 6.84
C GLN A 253 14.49 -11.86 5.37
N LEU A 254 13.38 -11.28 4.90
CA LEU A 254 12.94 -11.38 3.50
C LEU A 254 13.97 -10.86 2.48
N ILE A 255 14.73 -9.81 2.81
CA ILE A 255 15.78 -9.26 1.93
C ILE A 255 17.12 -9.97 2.19
N GLN A 256 17.42 -10.36 3.43
CA GLN A 256 18.65 -11.08 3.76
C GLN A 256 18.72 -12.45 3.09
N ASP A 257 17.57 -13.08 2.87
CA ASP A 257 17.47 -14.36 2.15
C ASP A 257 17.57 -14.19 0.62
N MET A 258 17.67 -12.96 0.09
CA MET A 258 17.80 -12.72 -1.34
C MET A 258 19.24 -12.83 -1.84
N LEU A 259 19.40 -13.37 -3.06
CA LEU A 259 20.67 -13.28 -3.77
C LEU A 259 20.95 -11.82 -4.15
N GLU A 260 22.22 -11.41 -4.05
CA GLU A 260 22.71 -10.09 -4.48
C GLU A 260 22.33 -9.77 -5.94
N ASP A 261 22.40 -10.77 -6.83
CA ASP A 261 21.98 -10.62 -8.23
C ASP A 261 20.49 -10.28 -8.35
N ASP A 262 19.62 -10.88 -7.53
CA ASP A 262 18.18 -10.64 -7.53
C ASP A 262 17.86 -9.25 -6.93
N ILE A 263 18.59 -8.85 -5.88
CA ILE A 263 18.52 -7.51 -5.30
C ILE A 263 18.86 -6.45 -6.35
N ARG A 264 19.92 -6.66 -7.15
CA ARG A 264 20.31 -5.72 -8.22
C ARG A 264 19.25 -5.59 -9.31
N ILE A 265 18.58 -6.69 -9.65
CA ILE A 265 17.49 -6.67 -10.63
C ILE A 265 16.30 -5.87 -10.08
N LEU A 266 15.89 -6.15 -8.84
CA LEU A 266 14.71 -5.55 -8.24
C LEU A 266 14.92 -4.09 -7.82
N HIS A 267 16.02 -3.79 -7.15
CA HIS A 267 16.31 -2.48 -6.58
C HIS A 267 17.12 -1.58 -7.52
N GLY A 268 17.67 -2.13 -8.61
CA GLY A 268 18.61 -1.46 -9.50
C GLY A 268 20.05 -1.50 -8.97
N SER A 269 20.96 -0.86 -9.71
CA SER A 269 22.33 -0.64 -9.23
C SER A 269 22.30 0.08 -7.89
N GLU A 270 23.16 -0.35 -6.95
CA GLU A 270 23.42 0.37 -5.70
C GLU A 270 23.91 1.79 -6.01
N THR A 271 22.98 2.70 -6.27
CA THR A 271 23.31 4.07 -6.59
C THR A 271 23.58 4.75 -5.27
N THR A 272 24.81 4.57 -4.77
CA THR A 272 25.59 5.52 -3.96
C THR A 272 24.88 6.21 -2.78
N MET A 273 23.90 5.56 -2.13
CA MET A 273 23.27 6.07 -0.90
C MET A 273 24.10 5.75 0.37
N LYS A 274 25.37 5.33 0.23
CA LYS A 274 26.32 5.20 1.35
C LYS A 274 26.74 6.56 1.92
N THR A 275 26.42 7.68 1.27
CA THR A 275 26.74 9.02 1.78
C THR A 275 25.63 9.54 2.70
N ARG A 276 25.88 9.43 4.02
CA ARG A 276 25.21 10.19 5.09
C ARG A 276 24.90 11.61 4.61
N LYS A 277 23.64 12.04 4.73
CA LYS A 277 23.23 13.41 5.10
C LYS A 277 21.69 13.47 5.22
N LEU A 278 21.21 13.88 6.39
CA LEU A 278 19.81 14.20 6.72
C LEU A 278 19.08 15.13 5.72
N LEU A 279 19.79 15.66 4.72
CA LEU A 279 19.33 16.64 3.74
C LEU A 279 19.01 16.03 2.36
N ARG A 280 19.18 14.72 2.17
CA ARG A 280 18.87 14.08 0.88
C ARG A 280 17.45 13.53 0.86
N ASN A 281 16.72 13.96 -0.15
CA ASN A 281 15.34 13.56 -0.44
C ASN A 281 15.27 12.09 -0.86
N SER A 282 14.11 11.48 -0.64
CA SER A 282 13.70 10.13 -1.07
C SER A 282 14.43 9.55 -2.30
N PRO A 283 14.74 8.24 -2.32
CA PRO A 283 15.47 7.59 -3.42
C PRO A 283 14.85 7.77 -4.82
N LEU A 284 13.52 7.75 -4.94
CA LEU A 284 12.82 7.87 -6.22
C LEU A 284 13.14 9.17 -7.01
N PRO A 285 12.94 10.39 -6.46
CA PRO A 285 13.38 11.62 -7.10
C PRO A 285 14.88 11.69 -7.39
N HIS A 286 15.72 11.04 -6.58
CA HIS A 286 17.15 10.99 -6.87
C HIS A 286 17.42 10.17 -8.14
N GLU A 287 16.82 8.98 -8.25
CA GLU A 287 16.92 8.16 -9.45
C GLU A 287 16.37 8.88 -10.69
N LEU A 288 15.29 9.64 -10.54
CA LEU A 288 14.76 10.45 -11.63
C LEU A 288 15.73 11.53 -12.15
N MET A 289 16.49 12.16 -11.24
CA MET A 289 17.34 13.31 -11.55
C MET A 289 18.74 12.91 -12.01
N TYR A 290 19.24 11.79 -11.53
CA TYR A 290 20.62 11.34 -11.75
C TYR A 290 20.72 10.00 -12.50
N GLY A 291 19.60 9.31 -12.74
CA GLY A 291 19.54 8.10 -13.54
C GLY A 291 19.28 8.38 -15.02
N ASP A 292 19.55 7.37 -15.85
CA ASP A 292 19.33 7.41 -17.31
C ASP A 292 17.85 7.20 -17.65
N CYS A 293 16.99 8.10 -17.18
CA CYS A 293 15.56 8.08 -17.48
C CYS A 293 15.28 8.67 -18.87
N ASP A 294 14.47 7.97 -19.67
CA ASP A 294 13.97 8.49 -20.95
C ASP A 294 13.10 9.73 -20.72
N TYR A 295 13.51 10.87 -21.30
CA TYR A 295 12.82 12.16 -21.16
C TYR A 295 11.36 12.11 -21.63
N ARG A 296 11.02 11.19 -22.53
CA ARG A 296 9.63 11.00 -23.00
C ARG A 296 8.71 10.54 -21.86
N LEU A 297 9.24 9.78 -20.89
CA LEU A 297 8.49 9.39 -19.69
C LEU A 297 8.17 10.59 -18.80
N LEU A 298 9.02 11.63 -18.81
CA LEU A 298 8.77 12.88 -18.07
C LEU A 298 7.60 13.67 -18.66
N SER A 299 7.32 13.49 -19.95
CA SER A 299 6.25 14.20 -20.66
C SER A 299 4.86 13.58 -20.55
N LEU A 300 4.72 12.39 -19.94
CA LEU A 300 3.47 11.63 -19.83
C LEU A 300 2.32 12.48 -19.28
N GLY A 301 1.33 12.84 -20.12
CA GLY A 301 0.18 13.66 -19.70
C GLY A 301 0.45 15.16 -19.52
N ILE A 302 1.58 15.66 -20.03
CA ILE A 302 1.90 17.09 -20.10
C ILE A 302 1.94 17.59 -21.53
N ALA A 303 2.64 16.86 -22.41
CA ALA A 303 2.81 17.21 -23.81
C ALA A 303 2.61 15.98 -24.70
N ASP A 304 2.01 16.18 -25.86
CA ASP A 304 1.91 15.17 -26.91
C ASP A 304 3.24 15.14 -27.68
N ILE A 305 4.28 14.58 -27.07
CA ILE A 305 5.54 14.26 -27.76
C ILE A 305 5.31 12.97 -28.54
N ASP A 306 5.83 12.86 -29.77
CA ASP A 306 5.65 11.72 -30.69
C ASP A 306 5.73 10.35 -29.98
N ILE A 307 4.55 9.76 -29.75
CA ILE A 307 4.41 8.48 -29.05
C ILE A 307 4.45 7.36 -30.07
N HIS A 308 5.59 7.21 -30.74
CA HIS A 308 5.80 6.05 -31.60
C HIS A 308 6.27 4.82 -30.82
N HIS A 309 6.70 4.99 -29.56
CA HIS A 309 7.16 3.87 -28.75
C HIS A 309 5.99 3.17 -28.02
N PRO A 310 5.74 1.87 -28.25
CA PRO A 310 4.59 1.14 -27.71
C PRO A 310 4.56 1.12 -26.17
N LYS A 311 5.72 0.92 -25.53
CA LYS A 311 5.88 1.00 -24.06
C LYS A 311 5.42 2.33 -23.46
N ILE A 312 5.71 3.45 -24.14
CA ILE A 312 5.35 4.78 -23.66
C ILE A 312 3.84 5.00 -23.84
N ALA A 313 3.27 4.53 -24.95
CA ALA A 313 1.83 4.55 -25.18
C ALA A 313 1.07 3.73 -24.12
N TYR A 314 1.55 2.52 -23.82
CA TYR A 314 1.01 1.67 -22.77
C TYR A 314 1.00 2.39 -21.41
N LEU A 315 2.16 2.92 -20.99
CA LEU A 315 2.29 3.62 -19.70
C LEU A 315 1.45 4.90 -19.64
N ARG A 316 1.38 5.68 -20.73
CA ARG A 316 0.49 6.84 -20.83
C ARG A 316 -0.96 6.43 -20.59
N ASN A 317 -1.40 5.38 -21.27
CA ASN A 317 -2.79 4.93 -21.20
C ASN A 317 -3.11 4.34 -19.83
N ALA A 318 -2.23 3.52 -19.26
CA ALA A 318 -2.41 2.96 -17.92
C ALA A 318 -2.57 4.04 -16.82
N LEU A 319 -1.87 5.18 -16.97
CA LEU A 319 -1.93 6.29 -16.01
C LEU A 319 -3.14 7.21 -16.19
N LEU A 320 -3.55 7.50 -17.43
CA LEU A 320 -4.48 8.59 -17.73
C LEU A 320 -5.88 8.13 -18.15
N VAL A 321 -6.02 6.91 -18.67
CA VAL A 321 -7.30 6.43 -19.23
C VAL A 321 -8.28 6.06 -18.12
N ASP A 322 -9.55 6.37 -18.35
CA ASP A 322 -10.67 5.95 -17.49
C ASP A 322 -10.71 4.41 -17.38
N GLU A 323 -11.02 3.90 -16.18
CA GLU A 323 -11.01 2.46 -15.91
C GLU A 323 -11.96 1.66 -16.82
N GLU A 324 -13.05 2.27 -17.30
CA GLU A 324 -14.02 1.67 -18.24
C GLU A 324 -13.39 1.27 -19.58
N LYS A 325 -12.27 1.89 -19.95
CA LYS A 325 -11.60 1.67 -21.23
C LYS A 325 -10.36 0.78 -21.10
N LEU A 326 -9.91 0.45 -19.88
CA LEU A 326 -8.73 -0.38 -19.64
C LEU A 326 -8.88 -1.78 -20.22
N SER A 327 -10.02 -2.44 -19.95
CA SER A 327 -10.32 -3.78 -20.47
C SER A 327 -10.37 -3.81 -22.00
N ARG A 328 -10.82 -2.72 -22.65
CA ARG A 328 -10.86 -2.59 -24.12
C ARG A 328 -9.48 -2.43 -24.75
N LEU A 329 -8.52 -1.90 -23.98
CA LEU A 329 -7.15 -1.68 -24.41
C LEU A 329 -6.22 -2.85 -24.04
N GLY A 330 -6.73 -3.86 -23.33
CA GLY A 330 -5.89 -4.96 -22.81
C GLY A 330 -4.83 -4.48 -21.82
N ILE A 331 -5.11 -3.39 -21.08
CA ILE A 331 -4.22 -2.85 -20.06
C ILE A 331 -4.74 -3.30 -18.70
N GLU A 332 -3.91 -4.02 -17.97
CA GLU A 332 -4.20 -4.44 -16.61
C GLU A 332 -3.50 -3.51 -15.60
N VAL A 333 -4.26 -3.00 -14.63
CA VAL A 333 -3.75 -2.18 -13.53
C VAL A 333 -4.34 -2.70 -12.23
N GLY A 334 -3.79 -3.80 -11.72
CA GLY A 334 -4.39 -4.58 -10.64
C GLY A 334 -5.86 -4.93 -10.95
N ILE A 335 -6.73 -4.86 -9.95
CA ILE A 335 -8.19 -5.07 -10.11
C ILE A 335 -8.94 -3.91 -10.79
N LEU A 336 -8.26 -2.83 -11.22
CA LEU A 336 -8.94 -1.68 -11.80
C LEU A 336 -9.51 -2.03 -13.19
N GLY A 337 -10.78 -1.67 -13.41
CA GLY A 337 -11.49 -2.00 -14.65
C GLY A 337 -12.11 -3.40 -14.67
N HIS A 338 -11.89 -4.23 -13.65
CA HIS A 338 -12.56 -5.53 -13.52
C HIS A 338 -14.03 -5.34 -13.16
N ASN A 339 -14.87 -6.32 -13.54
CA ASN A 339 -16.27 -6.33 -13.13
C ASN A 339 -16.36 -6.48 -11.63
N ARG A 340 -17.19 -5.63 -11.02
CA ARG A 340 -17.32 -5.61 -9.58
C ARG A 340 -18.08 -6.82 -9.02
N SER A 341 -18.88 -7.48 -9.85
CA SER A 341 -19.61 -8.69 -9.50
C SER A 341 -18.70 -9.87 -9.14
N ASP A 342 -17.46 -9.86 -9.62
CA ASP A 342 -16.48 -10.93 -9.39
C ASP A 342 -15.80 -10.82 -8.01
N TYR A 343 -16.14 -9.77 -7.25
CA TYR A 343 -15.50 -9.45 -5.97
C TYR A 343 -16.52 -9.27 -4.84
N ASP A 344 -16.13 -9.68 -3.63
CA ASP A 344 -16.88 -9.35 -2.42
C ASP A 344 -16.78 -7.83 -2.09
N ILE A 345 -17.57 -7.36 -1.14
CA ILE A 345 -17.56 -6.01 -0.56
C ILE A 345 -16.14 -5.58 -0.12
N MET A 346 -15.32 -6.54 0.29
CA MET A 346 -13.92 -6.33 0.69
C MET A 346 -12.93 -6.30 -0.48
N LEU A 347 -13.42 -6.35 -1.72
CA LEU A 347 -12.65 -6.45 -2.97
C LEU A 347 -11.72 -7.66 -2.98
N MET A 348 -12.22 -8.79 -2.46
CA MET A 348 -11.55 -10.09 -2.55
C MET A 348 -12.22 -10.88 -3.68
N PRO A 349 -11.45 -11.57 -4.54
CA PRO A 349 -12.03 -12.34 -5.64
C PRO A 349 -12.94 -13.44 -5.08
N LEU A 350 -14.13 -13.57 -5.66
CA LEU A 350 -15.02 -14.68 -5.36
C LEU A 350 -14.45 -15.91 -6.05
N LYS A 351 -13.93 -16.88 -5.29
CA LYS A 351 -13.54 -18.17 -5.87
C LYS A 351 -14.81 -18.82 -6.46
N PRO A 352 -14.79 -19.37 -7.68
CA PRO A 352 -15.89 -20.19 -8.15
C PRO A 352 -16.04 -21.38 -7.20
N GLU A 353 -17.26 -21.63 -6.71
CA GLU A 353 -17.57 -22.81 -5.92
C GLU A 353 -17.35 -24.04 -6.81
N GLU A 354 -16.24 -24.75 -6.62
CA GLU A 354 -16.07 -26.08 -7.22
C GLU A 354 -17.13 -27.02 -6.61
N PRO A 355 -17.87 -27.80 -7.44
CA PRO A 355 -18.87 -28.73 -6.93
C PRO A 355 -18.24 -29.79 -6.03
N ILE A 356 -18.85 -29.97 -4.85
CA ILE A 356 -18.40 -30.70 -3.66
C ILE A 356 -18.07 -32.19 -3.90
N GLU A 357 -18.39 -32.76 -5.05
CA GLU A 357 -18.20 -34.19 -5.34
C GLU A 357 -16.76 -34.59 -5.72
N ILE A 358 -15.90 -33.65 -6.12
CA ILE A 358 -14.49 -33.93 -6.47
C ILE A 358 -13.58 -33.89 -5.22
N ALA A 359 -14.02 -33.21 -4.15
CA ALA A 359 -13.24 -32.94 -2.93
C ALA A 359 -12.87 -34.19 -2.09
N LEU A 360 -13.55 -35.33 -2.30
CA LEU A 360 -13.31 -36.54 -1.52
C LEU A 360 -12.24 -37.45 -2.16
N LEU A 361 -12.11 -37.41 -3.49
CA LEU A 361 -11.02 -38.09 -4.20
C LEU A 361 -9.71 -37.30 -4.09
N ASP A 362 -9.81 -35.97 -4.17
CA ASP A 362 -8.66 -35.07 -4.09
C ASP A 362 -8.04 -35.00 -2.70
N LYS A 363 -8.79 -35.26 -1.62
CA LYS A 363 -8.22 -35.28 -0.26
C LYS A 363 -7.11 -36.33 -0.08
N LYS A 364 -7.22 -37.47 -0.77
CA LYS A 364 -6.20 -38.53 -0.77
C LYS A 364 -5.00 -38.21 -1.66
N LEU A 365 -5.19 -37.42 -2.72
CA LEU A 365 -4.09 -36.95 -3.59
C LEU A 365 -3.40 -35.70 -3.03
N LEU A 366 -4.12 -34.82 -2.32
CA LEU A 366 -3.59 -33.63 -1.66
C LEU A 366 -2.69 -33.94 -0.47
N GLU A 367 -2.94 -35.02 0.29
CA GLU A 367 -2.02 -35.44 1.36
C GLU A 367 -0.67 -35.92 0.80
N MET A 368 -0.64 -36.46 -0.42
CA MET A 368 0.59 -36.85 -1.11
C MET A 368 1.27 -35.67 -1.83
N ARG A 369 0.52 -34.62 -2.17
CA ARG A 369 1.00 -33.39 -2.84
C ARG A 369 1.37 -32.22 -1.93
N ARG A 370 1.09 -32.27 -0.62
CA ARG A 370 1.54 -31.28 0.37
C ARG A 370 3.07 -31.14 0.53
N SER A 371 3.86 -31.82 -0.31
CA SER A 371 5.31 -31.64 -0.43
C SER A 371 5.75 -30.81 -1.64
N ILE A 372 4.85 -30.33 -2.50
CA ILE A 372 5.19 -29.46 -3.64
C ILE A 372 4.11 -28.39 -3.80
N PHE A 373 4.57 -27.13 -3.78
CA PHE A 373 3.82 -25.87 -3.68
C PHE A 373 2.62 -25.74 -4.66
N GLU A 374 1.56 -25.09 -4.18
CA GLU A 374 0.33 -24.76 -4.91
C GLU A 374 0.60 -23.82 -6.10
N GLU A 375 0.23 -24.26 -7.30
CA GLU A 375 0.07 -23.42 -8.49
C GLU A 375 -1.33 -22.77 -8.44
N GLU A 376 -1.41 -21.46 -8.17
CA GLU A 376 -2.51 -20.62 -8.65
C GLU A 376 -1.94 -19.79 -9.81
N GLU A 377 -2.51 -19.95 -11.02
CA GLU A 377 -2.19 -19.12 -12.19
C GLU A 377 -2.48 -17.65 -11.88
N VAL A 378 -1.43 -16.90 -11.58
CA VAL A 378 -1.45 -15.44 -11.68
C VAL A 378 -1.56 -15.12 -13.17
N GLU A 379 -2.64 -14.44 -13.57
CA GLU A 379 -2.77 -13.81 -14.89
C GLU A 379 -1.47 -13.05 -15.18
N LYS A 380 -0.66 -13.61 -16.10
CA LYS A 380 0.60 -13.02 -16.51
C LYS A 380 0.25 -11.75 -17.26
N LEU A 381 0.79 -10.61 -16.81
CA LEU A 381 0.84 -9.43 -17.66
C LEU A 381 1.44 -9.88 -19.00
N PRO A 382 0.87 -9.52 -20.15
CA PRO A 382 1.58 -9.68 -21.40
C PRO A 382 2.95 -9.00 -21.23
N GLU A 383 4.03 -9.74 -21.47
CA GLU A 383 5.36 -9.16 -21.69
C GLU A 383 5.14 -7.90 -22.51
N ILE A 384 5.48 -6.73 -21.95
CA ILE A 384 5.12 -5.40 -22.47
C ILE A 384 5.20 -5.44 -24.00
N LEU A 385 4.04 -5.65 -24.64
CA LEU A 385 4.02 -6.13 -26.02
C LEU A 385 4.68 -5.06 -26.89
N GLU A 386 5.64 -5.48 -27.71
CA GLU A 386 6.31 -4.63 -28.70
C GLU A 386 5.32 -4.03 -29.73
N VAL A 387 4.06 -4.46 -29.70
CA VAL A 387 2.99 -3.97 -30.59
C VAL A 387 1.76 -3.59 -29.77
N PHE A 388 1.81 -2.42 -29.13
CA PHE A 388 0.64 -1.81 -28.50
C PHE A 388 -0.07 -0.89 -29.51
N PRO A 389 -1.36 -1.09 -29.83
CA PRO A 389 -2.08 -0.24 -30.75
C PRO A 389 -2.28 1.16 -30.15
N VAL A 390 -1.64 2.16 -30.76
CA VAL A 390 -1.75 3.57 -30.37
C VAL A 390 -3.16 4.07 -30.74
N LYS A 391 -4.12 3.91 -29.83
CA LYS A 391 -5.39 4.63 -29.89
C LYS A 391 -5.33 5.79 -28.91
N GLU A 392 -5.31 6.99 -29.45
CA GLU A 392 -5.44 8.21 -28.67
C GLU A 392 -6.82 8.28 -28.03
N ILE A 393 -6.85 8.40 -26.70
CA ILE A 393 -8.07 8.70 -25.99
C ILE A 393 -7.75 9.87 -25.06
N GLN A 394 -8.34 11.03 -25.37
CA GLN A 394 -8.35 12.19 -24.50
C GLN A 394 -9.59 12.19 -23.59
N GLU A 395 -9.40 12.89 -22.48
CA GLU A 395 -10.36 13.31 -21.46
C GLU A 395 -10.60 12.38 -20.26
N VAL A 396 -10.18 12.87 -19.09
CA VAL A 396 -10.73 12.50 -17.78
C VAL A 396 -12.21 12.88 -17.76
N SER A 397 -13.08 11.89 -17.64
CA SER A 397 -14.52 12.14 -17.69
C SER A 397 -14.98 13.16 -16.63
N LYS A 398 -15.81 14.13 -17.04
CA LYS A 398 -16.50 15.07 -16.10
C LYS A 398 -17.24 14.31 -14.99
N LYS A 399 -17.66 13.08 -15.28
CA LYS A 399 -18.27 12.10 -14.37
C LYS A 399 -17.36 11.74 -13.20
N TYR A 400 -16.10 11.37 -13.46
CA TYR A 400 -15.14 10.98 -12.42
C TYR A 400 -14.90 12.13 -11.41
N LYS A 401 -14.79 13.38 -11.90
CA LYS A 401 -14.65 14.56 -11.03
C LYS A 401 -15.85 14.74 -10.07
N LYS A 402 -17.07 14.42 -10.50
CA LYS A 402 -18.28 14.48 -9.67
C LYS A 402 -18.26 13.39 -8.59
N ILE A 403 -17.80 12.19 -8.92
CA ILE A 403 -17.65 11.07 -7.97
C ILE A 403 -16.64 11.46 -6.89
N LEU A 404 -15.46 11.95 -7.29
CA LEU A 404 -14.42 12.43 -6.37
C LEU A 404 -14.94 13.52 -5.42
N GLY A 405 -15.65 14.52 -5.95
CA GLY A 405 -16.20 15.62 -5.14
C GLY A 405 -17.19 15.13 -4.07
N LYS A 406 -18.09 14.21 -4.44
CA LYS A 406 -19.05 13.61 -3.49
C LYS A 406 -18.34 12.78 -2.42
N ALA A 407 -17.38 11.95 -2.81
CA ALA A 407 -16.60 11.14 -1.86
C ALA A 407 -15.81 12.03 -0.90
N ARG A 408 -15.13 13.06 -1.41
CA ARG A 408 -14.37 14.02 -0.60
C ARG A 408 -15.21 14.65 0.51
N ILE A 409 -16.39 15.20 0.17
CA ILE A 409 -17.30 15.81 1.15
C ILE A 409 -17.74 14.78 2.19
N LYS A 410 -18.10 13.58 1.75
CA LYS A 410 -18.55 12.49 2.63
C LYS A 410 -17.49 12.13 3.67
N TRP A 411 -16.23 11.95 3.25
CA TRP A 411 -15.14 11.58 4.14
C TRP A 411 -14.74 12.70 5.11
N ILE A 412 -14.77 13.96 4.65
CA ILE A 412 -14.53 15.11 5.54
C ILE A 412 -15.57 15.15 6.67
N LEU A 413 -16.85 14.98 6.34
CA LEU A 413 -17.93 14.96 7.33
C LEU A 413 -17.77 13.81 8.34
N ARG A 414 -17.31 12.62 7.89
CA ARG A 414 -17.03 11.51 8.80
C ARG A 414 -15.92 11.85 9.79
N GLU A 415 -14.82 12.44 9.32
CA GLU A 415 -13.67 12.76 10.17
C GLU A 415 -13.97 13.91 11.15
N ILE A 416 -14.79 14.89 10.75
CA ILE A 416 -15.30 15.93 11.67
C ILE A 416 -16.12 15.28 12.79
N ARG A 417 -17.09 14.41 12.46
CA ARG A 417 -17.91 13.71 13.47
C ARG A 417 -17.08 12.80 14.40
N ARG A 418 -16.01 12.18 13.88
CA ARG A 418 -15.08 11.36 14.70
C ARG A 418 -14.34 12.21 15.73
N ARG A 419 -13.95 13.44 15.36
CA ARG A 419 -13.27 14.37 16.27
C ARG A 419 -14.21 14.88 17.35
N GLU A 420 -15.42 15.30 16.97
CA GLU A 420 -16.44 15.77 17.92
C GLU A 420 -16.73 14.71 18.99
N ARG A 421 -16.89 13.44 18.61
CA ARG A 421 -17.11 12.33 19.55
C ARG A 421 -15.95 12.08 20.51
N LYS A 422 -14.71 12.25 20.03
CA LYS A 422 -13.51 12.12 20.88
C LYS A 422 -13.47 13.26 21.90
N THR A 423 -13.77 14.48 21.49
CA THR A 423 -13.81 15.65 22.39
C THR A 423 -14.90 15.51 23.45
N THR A 424 -16.09 15.00 23.09
CA THR A 424 -17.15 14.76 24.08
C THR A 424 -16.79 13.63 25.05
N ALA A 425 -16.17 12.56 24.58
CA ALA A 425 -15.74 11.44 25.44
C ALA A 425 -14.60 11.83 26.39
N SER A 426 -13.66 12.71 25.96
CA SER A 426 -12.58 13.17 26.82
C SER A 426 -13.06 14.11 27.94
N VAL A 427 -14.11 14.91 27.69
CA VAL A 427 -14.67 15.84 28.69
C VAL A 427 -15.41 15.08 29.79
N THR A 428 -16.11 13.99 29.44
CA THR A 428 -16.77 13.13 30.43
C THR A 428 -15.78 12.35 31.30
N THR A 429 -14.63 11.92 30.78
CA THR A 429 -13.60 11.20 31.56
C THR A 429 -12.76 12.11 32.46
N THR A 430 -12.85 13.43 32.34
CA THR A 430 -12.15 14.39 33.21
C THR A 430 -13.02 14.92 34.36
N LEU A 431 -14.26 14.44 34.49
CA LEU A 431 -15.23 14.88 35.50
C LEU A 431 -15.60 13.76 36.50
N GLU A 432 -14.89 12.64 36.50
CA GLU A 432 -15.02 11.59 37.53
C GLU A 432 -13.85 11.60 38.51
#